data_AF-W1X4N0-F1
#
_entry.id   AF-W1X4N0-F1
#
_cell.length_a   1.000
_cell.length_b   1.000
_cell.length_c   1.000
_cell.angle_alpha   90.00
_cell.angle_beta   90.00
_cell.angle_gamma   90.00
#
_symmetry.space_group_name_H-M   'P 1'
#
loop_
_entity.id
_entity.type
_entity.pdbx_description
1 polymer ?
#
loop_
_entity_poly.entity_id
_entity_poly.type
_entity_poly.pdbx_seq_one_letter_code
_entity_poly.pdbx_strand_id
1 'polypeptide(L)' 'IDQLNLRKNKVTIQVFSDVEPDPDITTVRRGVEVMRSFEPDTIIALGGGSPMDAAKGMWMFYEQPDVDFGDLVQK' A
#
# COMPACT_ATOMS: atom_id res chain seq x y z
N ILE A 1 -1.92 10.86 15.03
CA ILE A 1 -3.12 11.32 14.29
C ILE A 1 -3.58 12.70 14.76
N ASP A 2 -3.34 13.06 16.03
CA ASP A 2 -3.71 14.36 16.63
C ASP A 2 -3.36 15.59 15.78
N GLN A 3 -2.16 15.64 15.21
CA GLN A 3 -1.76 16.75 14.33
C GLN A 3 -2.58 16.81 13.03
N LEU A 4 -2.97 15.67 12.46
CA LEU A 4 -3.84 15.62 11.28
C LEU A 4 -5.27 16.04 11.63
N ASN A 5 -5.72 15.78 12.86
CA ASN A 5 -7.04 16.21 13.35
C ASN A 5 -7.17 17.73 13.48
N LEU A 6 -6.05 18.46 13.63
CA LEU A 6 -6.04 19.93 13.67
C LEU A 6 -6.33 20.59 12.31
N ARG A 7 -6.26 19.83 11.21
CA ARG A 7 -6.49 20.37 9.86
C ARG A 7 -7.96 20.77 9.69
N LYS A 8 -8.18 21.89 8.98
CA LYS A 8 -9.51 22.31 8.52
C LYS A 8 -10.11 21.30 7.54
N ASN A 9 -9.28 20.80 6.62
CA ASN A 9 -9.64 19.72 5.71
C ASN A 9 -9.36 18.39 6.41
N LYS A 10 -10.42 17.66 6.75
CA LYS A 10 -10.31 16.35 7.38
C LYS A 10 -9.79 15.34 6.36
N VAL A 11 -8.96 14.43 6.84
CA VAL A 11 -8.41 13.32 6.07
C VAL A 11 -8.78 12.04 6.80
N THR A 12 -9.28 11.05 6.05
CA THR A 12 -9.44 9.71 6.56
C THR A 12 -8.09 9.01 6.44
N ILE A 13 -7.76 8.16 7.41
CA ILE A 13 -6.47 7.48 7.45
C ILE A 13 -6.73 6.01 7.76
N GLN A 14 -6.12 5.13 6.99
CA GLN A 14 -6.05 3.71 7.28
C GLN A 14 -4.58 3.30 7.37
N VAL A 15 -4.24 2.53 8.40
CA VAL A 15 -2.88 2.03 8.62
C VAL A 15 -2.83 0.55 8.26
N PHE A 16 -1.87 0.19 7.42
CA PHE A 16 -1.52 -1.19 7.12
C PHE A 16 -0.10 -1.45 7.63
N SER A 17 0.04 -2.27 8.67
CA SER A 17 1.31 -2.56 9.33
C SER A 17 1.77 -4.02 9.20
N ASP A 18 1.00 -4.84 8.51
CA ASP A 18 1.28 -6.28 8.34
C ASP A 18 2.24 -6.50 7.17
N VAL A 19 3.44 -5.94 7.27
CA VAL A 19 4.52 -6.08 6.29
C VAL A 19 5.68 -6.82 6.93
N GLU A 20 5.95 -8.04 6.48
CA GLU A 20 7.13 -8.80 6.89
C GLU A 20 8.43 -8.28 6.23
N PRO A 21 9.61 -8.54 6.82
CA PRO A 21 10.88 -8.44 6.08
C PRO A 21 10.81 -9.32 4.82
N ASP A 22 11.22 -8.79 3.67
CA ASP A 22 11.05 -9.41 2.35
C ASP A 22 9.58 -9.75 2.01
N PRO A 23 8.75 -8.73 1.73
CA PRO A 23 7.31 -8.90 1.56
C PRO A 23 7.00 -9.82 0.38
N ASP A 24 6.19 -10.83 0.63
CA ASP A 24 5.73 -11.72 -0.42
C ASP A 24 4.51 -11.13 -1.17
N ILE A 25 4.14 -11.82 -2.25
CA ILE A 25 2.98 -11.49 -3.06
C ILE A 25 1.67 -11.48 -2.26
N THR A 26 1.57 -12.29 -1.21
CA THR A 26 0.35 -12.40 -0.42
C THR A 26 0.16 -11.15 0.43
N THR A 27 1.25 -10.61 0.99
CA THR A 27 1.26 -9.33 1.70
C THR A 27 0.86 -8.18 0.79
N VAL A 28 1.38 -8.13 -0.44
CA VAL A 28 0.96 -7.12 -1.43
C VAL A 28 -0.52 -7.25 -1.76
N ARG A 29 -1.04 -8.46 -2.02
CA ARG A 29 -2.47 -8.66 -2.33
C ARG A 29 -3.38 -8.23 -1.19
N ARG A 30 -3.05 -8.58 0.06
CA ARG A 30 -3.80 -8.11 1.24
C ARG A 30 -3.83 -6.58 1.31
N GLY A 31 -2.69 -5.93 1.07
CA GLY A 31 -2.61 -4.48 1.04
C GLY A 31 -3.47 -3.87 -0.08
N VAL A 32 -3.49 -4.47 -1.27
CA VAL A 32 -4.33 -4.04 -2.40
C VAL A 32 -5.82 -4.15 -2.06
N GLU A 33 -6.25 -5.22 -1.40
CA GLU A 33 -7.65 -5.37 -0.97
C GLU A 33 -8.07 -4.29 0.03
N VAL A 34 -7.16 -3.93 0.95
CA VAL A 34 -7.35 -2.81 1.87
C VAL A 34 -7.45 -1.50 1.09
N MET A 35 -6.56 -1.25 0.11
CA MET A 35 -6.62 -0.05 -0.74
C MET A 35 -7.92 0.01 -1.54
N ARG A 36 -8.39 -1.10 -2.12
CA ARG A 36 -9.66 -1.15 -2.86
C ARG A 36 -10.87 -0.84 -1.99
N SER A 37 -10.81 -1.21 -0.70
CA SER A 37 -11.89 -0.92 0.24
C SER A 37 -11.84 0.53 0.76
N PHE A 38 -10.63 1.10 0.85
CA PHE A 38 -10.39 2.43 1.39
C PHE A 38 -10.43 3.55 0.33
N GLU A 39 -10.11 3.21 -0.92
CA GLU A 39 -9.95 4.12 -2.06
C GLU A 39 -8.99 5.29 -1.77
N PRO A 40 -7.71 5.03 -1.43
CA PRO A 40 -6.76 6.08 -1.09
C PRO A 40 -6.47 7.00 -2.29
N ASP A 41 -6.43 8.30 -2.02
CA ASP A 41 -5.87 9.30 -2.94
C ASP A 41 -4.34 9.47 -2.75
N THR A 42 -3.82 8.99 -1.63
CA THR A 42 -2.43 9.18 -1.20
C THR A 42 -1.95 7.95 -0.46
N ILE A 43 -0.80 7.41 -0.88
CA ILE A 43 -0.12 6.30 -0.21
C ILE A 43 1.13 6.85 0.50
N ILE A 44 1.26 6.55 1.80
CA ILE A 44 2.43 6.93 2.59
C ILE A 44 3.19 5.66 2.99
N ALA A 45 4.30 5.40 2.31
CA ALA A 45 5.22 4.32 2.69
C ALA A 45 6.17 4.82 3.80
N LEU A 46 6.10 4.20 4.98
CA LEU A 46 6.92 4.56 6.13
C LEU A 46 7.66 3.34 6.65
N GLY A 47 9.00 3.34 6.54
CA GLY A 47 9.84 2.24 6.99
C GLY A 47 11.17 2.18 6.25
N GLY A 48 11.77 0.99 6.20
CA GLY A 48 12.95 0.70 5.37
C GLY A 48 12.57 0.24 3.95
N GLY A 49 13.47 -0.50 3.29
CA GLY A 49 13.24 -1.01 1.92
C GLY A 49 11.98 -1.89 1.80
N SER A 50 11.78 -2.83 2.72
CA SER A 50 10.63 -3.76 2.68
C SER A 50 9.27 -3.03 2.64
N PRO A 51 8.90 -2.15 3.60
CA PRO A 51 7.63 -1.40 3.52
C PRO A 51 7.50 -0.50 2.29
N MET A 52 8.61 0.07 1.80
CA MET A 52 8.60 0.89 0.59
C MET A 52 8.33 0.07 -0.67
N ASP A 53 8.94 -1.10 -0.80
CA ASP A 53 8.76 -1.97 -1.96
C ASP A 53 7.39 -2.65 -1.95
N ALA A 54 6.89 -3.06 -0.78
CA ALA A 54 5.52 -3.51 -0.61
C ALA A 54 4.51 -2.43 -1.08
N ALA A 55 4.70 -1.17 -0.65
CA ALA A 55 3.81 -0.08 -1.03
C ALA A 55 3.82 0.21 -2.55
N LYS A 56 4.98 0.12 -3.22
CA LYS A 56 5.06 0.25 -4.69
C LYS A 56 4.30 -0.87 -5.39
N GLY A 57 4.47 -2.10 -4.92
CA GLY A 57 3.73 -3.25 -5.43
C GLY A 57 2.22 -3.02 -5.28
N MET A 58 1.77 -2.67 -4.07
CA MET A 58 0.36 -2.42 -3.81
C MET A 58 -0.21 -1.31 -4.69
N TRP A 59 0.52 -0.21 -4.85
CA TRP A 59 0.11 0.90 -5.72
C TRP A 59 -0.05 0.46 -7.18
N MET A 60 0.91 -0.29 -7.72
CA MET A 60 0.85 -0.78 -9.10
C MET A 60 -0.39 -1.65 -9.34
N PHE A 61 -0.69 -2.61 -8.48
CA PHE A 61 -1.86 -3.49 -8.63
C PHE A 61 -3.20 -2.83 -8.27
N TYR A 62 -3.16 -1.75 -7.49
CA TYR A 62 -4.32 -0.91 -7.25
C TYR A 62 -4.70 -0.13 -8.51
N GLU A 63 -3.72 0.52 -9.16
CA GLU A 63 -3.95 1.33 -10.37
C GLU A 63 -4.11 0.49 -11.64
N GLN A 64 -3.45 -0.67 -11.73
CA GLN A 64 -3.44 -1.56 -12.89
C GLN A 64 -3.89 -2.97 -12.49
N PRO A 65 -5.20 -3.17 -12.25
CA PRO A 65 -5.73 -4.44 -11.73
C PRO A 65 -5.56 -5.62 -12.69
N ASP A 66 -5.32 -5.35 -13.98
CA ASP A 66 -5.17 -6.35 -15.04
C ASP A 66 -3.71 -6.83 -15.22
N VAL A 67 -2.74 -6.23 -14.52
CA VAL A 67 -1.34 -6.66 -14.57
C VAL A 67 -1.18 -7.96 -13.79
N ASP A 68 -0.65 -9.00 -14.45
CA ASP A 68 -0.31 -10.24 -13.78
C ASP A 68 0.97 -10.08 -12.95
N PHE A 69 0.92 -10.54 -11.71
CA PHE A 69 2.06 -10.57 -10.82
C PHE A 69 3.21 -11.44 -11.36
N GLY A 70 2.90 -12.44 -12.17
CA GLY A 70 3.90 -13.32 -12.79
C GLY A 70 4.88 -12.57 -13.70
N ASP A 71 4.44 -11.46 -14.31
CA ASP A 71 5.25 -10.67 -15.24
C ASP A 71 6.25 -9.75 -14.53
N LEU A 72 6.05 -9.51 -13.23
CA LEU A 72 6.88 -8.61 -12.42
C LEU A 72 8.03 -9.33 -11.70
N VAL A 73 7.99 -10.67 -11.67
CA VAL A 73 9.05 -11.52 -11.12
C VAL A 73 9.89 -12.09 -12.27
N GLN A 74 10.58 -11.25 -13.03
CA GLN A 74 11.57 -11.72 -14.01
C GLN A 74 12.70 -10.70 -14.30
N LYS A 75 13.76 -10.74 -13.49
CA LYS A 75 15.14 -11.17 -13.84
C LYS A 75 16.14 -10.87 -12.73
#